data_AF-A0A0D3IN25-F1
#
_entry.id   AF-A0A0D3IN25-F1
#
_cell.length_a   1.000
_cell.length_b   1.000
_cell.length_c   1.000
_cell.angle_alpha   90.00
_cell.angle_beta   90.00
_cell.angle_gamma   90.00
#
_symmetry.space_group_name_H-M   'P 1'
#
loop_
_entity.id
_entity.type
_entity.pdbx_description
1 polymer ?
#
loop_
_entity_poly.entity_id
_entity_poly.type
_entity_poly.pdbx_seq_one_letter_code
_entity_poly.pdbx_strand_id
1 'polypeptide(L)'
;MPTRKLANPLWAFAFPTVGAALTIIAAVVAAAAARRLHRHHRRGLCRSRPPAGTFTLGYWDIRGLAAPARMMLAYRGAAFEDRTYSLQPQEGGGWGAPAWFDTDRPPLRERNAFINLPYLVDHESGIVVSQSTALYQFLGRKLGLMGENEAERAATEQTLAQAFDLRNECVRVVYPFAGTSAERFSAALAKHLRAGGAFSYPVLLLAGSRPTAGDFHIWEMLDQHELMASSAGLPSPLEAHPTLRAFHARLRALPQLQLYFDSEAAHLPCNNRMAHFR
;
A
#
# COMPACT_ATOMS: atom_id res chain seq x y z
N MET A 1 -62.86 -26.26 62.49
CA MET A 1 -62.24 -27.36 63.26
C MET A 1 -60.75 -27.47 62.87
N PRO A 2 -59.88 -27.96 63.76
CA PRO A 2 -58.79 -27.25 64.46
C PRO A 2 -57.42 -27.47 63.75
N THR A 3 -56.23 -26.98 64.13
CA THR A 3 -55.44 -27.07 65.39
C THR A 3 -54.17 -26.19 65.21
N ARG A 4 -53.91 -25.17 66.03
CA ARG A 4 -53.07 -25.14 67.24
C ARG A 4 -51.62 -25.70 67.17
N LYS A 5 -50.68 -24.78 67.46
CA LYS A 5 -49.40 -24.88 68.22
C LYS A 5 -48.24 -25.57 67.47
N LEU A 6 -46.98 -25.15 67.59
CA LEU A 6 -46.12 -24.96 68.78
C LEU A 6 -44.95 -24.00 68.42
N ALA A 7 -44.66 -22.97 69.23
CA ALA A 7 -43.60 -22.90 70.25
C ALA A 7 -42.20 -22.45 69.74
N ASN A 8 -41.87 -21.21 70.14
CA ASN A 8 -40.58 -20.59 70.54
C ASN A 8 -39.39 -21.54 70.89
N PRO A 9 -38.11 -21.10 71.02
CA PRO A 9 -37.60 -19.71 71.00
C PRO A 9 -36.15 -19.50 70.45
N LEU A 10 -35.62 -18.28 70.65
CA LEU A 10 -34.26 -17.97 71.13
C LEU A 10 -33.09 -17.67 70.12
N TRP A 11 -32.48 -16.49 70.36
CA TRP A 11 -31.14 -15.95 69.99
C TRP A 11 -30.95 -15.12 68.70
N ALA A 12 -30.39 -13.94 68.96
CA ALA A 12 -29.97 -12.88 68.06
C ALA A 12 -28.76 -13.26 67.19
N PHE A 13 -28.54 -12.54 66.08
CA PHE A 13 -27.44 -11.58 65.92
C PHE A 13 -27.42 -11.05 64.47
N ALA A 14 -27.19 -9.74 64.35
CA ALA A 14 -27.11 -8.99 63.10
C ALA A 14 -25.86 -9.35 62.29
N PHE A 15 -25.99 -9.48 60.97
CA PHE A 15 -24.87 -9.55 60.01
C PHE A 15 -24.58 -8.15 59.43
N PRO A 16 -23.32 -7.67 59.44
CA PRO A 16 -22.96 -6.46 58.70
C PRO A 16 -22.75 -6.77 57.20
N THR A 17 -23.14 -5.81 56.38
CA THR A 17 -23.15 -5.82 54.91
C THR A 17 -21.75 -5.88 54.28
N VAL A 18 -21.54 -6.82 53.37
CA VAL A 18 -20.34 -6.94 52.50
C VAL A 18 -20.42 -5.91 51.38
N GLY A 19 -19.98 -4.67 51.64
CA GLY A 19 -20.02 -3.56 50.66
C GLY A 19 -18.67 -2.93 50.31
N ALA A 20 -17.61 -3.16 51.09
CA ALA A 20 -16.36 -2.39 50.96
C ALA A 20 -15.18 -3.15 50.33
N ALA A 21 -15.25 -4.49 50.21
CA ALA A 21 -14.10 -5.29 49.76
C ALA A 21 -13.96 -5.39 48.23
N LEU A 22 -15.04 -5.18 47.46
CA LEU A 22 -15.02 -5.30 45.99
C LEU A 22 -14.47 -4.06 45.27
N THR A 23 -14.55 -2.88 45.90
CA THR A 23 -14.13 -1.61 45.27
C THR A 23 -12.60 -1.43 45.27
N ILE A 24 -11.89 -2.01 46.25
CA ILE A 24 -10.43 -1.86 46.40
C ILE A 24 -9.66 -2.76 45.42
N ILE A 25 -10.17 -3.96 45.13
CA ILE A 25 -9.52 -4.89 44.18
C ILE A 25 -9.61 -4.35 42.74
N ALA A 26 -10.73 -3.73 42.36
CA ALA A 26 -10.89 -3.13 41.04
C ALA A 26 -9.92 -1.95 40.80
N ALA A 27 -9.67 -1.11 41.81
CA ALA A 27 -8.77 0.04 41.70
C ALA A 27 -7.29 -0.36 41.58
N VAL A 28 -6.85 -1.41 42.28
CA VAL A 28 -5.46 -1.90 42.23
C VAL A 28 -5.16 -2.60 40.91
N VAL A 29 -6.11 -3.36 40.35
CA VAL A 29 -5.97 -4.00 39.03
C VAL A 29 -5.97 -2.95 37.90
N ALA A 30 -6.81 -1.91 37.99
CA ALA A 30 -6.82 -0.81 37.02
C ALA A 30 -5.52 0.02 37.05
N ALA A 31 -4.95 0.29 38.23
CA ALA A 31 -3.68 1.01 38.35
C ALA A 31 -2.47 0.20 37.86
N ALA A 32 -2.47 -1.13 38.06
CA ALA A 32 -1.44 -2.01 37.53
C ALA A 32 -1.52 -2.18 36.00
N ALA A 33 -2.73 -2.24 35.44
CA ALA A 33 -2.95 -2.25 33.99
C ALA A 33 -2.56 -0.91 33.33
N ALA A 34 -2.90 0.22 33.95
CA ALA A 34 -2.51 1.55 33.45
C ALA A 34 -0.99 1.77 33.48
N ARG A 35 -0.28 1.26 34.51
CA ARG A 35 1.20 1.33 34.60
C ARG A 35 1.90 0.36 33.64
N ARG A 36 1.29 -0.79 33.31
CA ARG A 36 1.78 -1.69 32.24
C ARG A 36 1.56 -1.13 30.83
N LEU A 37 0.42 -0.47 30.58
CA LEU A 37 0.19 0.24 29.32
C LEU A 37 1.12 1.46 29.15
N HIS A 38 1.38 2.21 30.23
CA HIS A 38 2.30 3.36 30.16
C HIS A 38 3.78 2.99 29.94
N ARG A 39 4.22 1.79 30.34
CA ARG A 39 5.59 1.31 30.05
C ARG A 39 5.75 0.76 28.62
N HIS A 40 4.69 0.35 27.95
CA HIS A 40 4.73 -0.09 26.55
C HIS A 40 4.48 1.01 25.52
N HIS A 41 4.06 2.22 25.94
CA HIS A 41 3.82 3.36 25.03
C HIS A 41 4.91 4.45 25.02
N ARG A 42 6.11 4.19 25.56
CA ARG A 42 7.26 5.12 25.44
C ARG A 42 8.53 4.51 24.86
N ARG A 43 8.41 3.40 24.11
CA ARG A 43 9.50 2.87 23.28
C ARG A 43 8.98 2.60 21.88
N GLY A 44 9.13 3.59 21.02
CA GLY A 44 8.80 3.49 19.59
C GLY A 44 8.11 4.77 19.15
N LEU A 45 8.56 5.31 18.02
CA LEU A 45 8.09 6.57 17.39
C LEU A 45 8.81 7.85 17.83
N CYS A 46 10.10 7.76 18.13
CA CYS A 46 11.04 8.66 17.46
C CYS A 46 12.03 7.77 16.72
N ARG A 47 11.59 7.17 15.60
CA ARG A 47 12.52 6.53 14.69
C ARG A 47 13.17 7.67 13.92
N SER A 48 14.40 8.01 14.33
CA SER A 48 15.32 8.78 13.50
C SER A 48 15.25 8.25 12.07
N ARG A 49 15.28 9.18 11.09
CA ARG A 49 15.33 8.88 9.66
C ARG A 49 16.24 7.66 9.40
N PRO A 50 15.76 6.60 8.70
CA PRO A 50 16.58 5.43 8.43
C PRO A 50 17.89 5.85 7.76
N PRO A 51 19.04 5.24 8.12
CA PRO A 51 20.31 5.56 7.48
C PRO A 51 20.24 5.32 5.97
N ALA A 52 21.09 6.02 5.21
CA ALA A 52 21.24 5.81 3.77
C ALA A 52 21.43 4.32 3.45
N GLY A 53 20.72 3.79 2.45
CA GLY A 53 20.86 2.38 2.04
C GLY A 53 20.09 1.36 2.89
N THR A 54 18.98 1.75 3.53
CA THR A 54 18.13 0.79 4.27
C THR A 54 17.41 -0.19 3.33
N PHE A 55 17.06 0.27 2.13
CA PHE A 55 16.39 -0.54 1.12
C PHE A 55 17.11 -0.49 -0.24
N THR A 56 17.02 -1.56 -1.01
CA THR A 56 17.22 -1.49 -2.48
C THR A 56 15.89 -1.88 -3.13
N LEU A 57 15.33 -0.99 -3.95
CA LEU A 57 14.16 -1.24 -4.78
C LEU A 57 14.63 -1.46 -6.21
N GLY A 58 14.42 -2.67 -6.74
CA GLY A 58 14.82 -3.01 -8.10
C GLY A 58 13.64 -3.08 -9.06
N TYR A 59 13.74 -2.39 -10.20
CA TYR A 59 12.73 -2.45 -11.25
C TYR A 59 13.26 -2.06 -12.63
N TRP A 60 12.42 -2.21 -13.65
CA TRP A 60 12.66 -1.61 -14.95
C TRP A 60 12.81 -0.08 -14.84
N ASP A 61 13.57 0.49 -15.78
CA ASP A 61 13.79 1.93 -15.97
C ASP A 61 12.53 2.63 -16.54
N ILE A 62 11.42 2.46 -15.82
CA ILE A 62 10.07 2.97 -16.07
C ILE A 62 9.40 3.23 -14.70
N ARG A 63 8.30 3.97 -14.65
CA ARG A 63 7.43 4.07 -13.48
C ARG A 63 6.86 2.69 -13.12
N GLY A 64 6.05 2.14 -14.04
CA GLY A 64 5.39 0.84 -13.96
C GLY A 64 4.97 0.44 -12.54
N LEU A 65 5.27 -0.80 -12.14
CA LEU A 65 4.93 -1.31 -10.81
C LEU A 65 5.83 -0.78 -9.68
N ALA A 66 6.90 -0.04 -9.95
CA ALA A 66 7.77 0.48 -8.89
C ALA A 66 7.36 1.86 -8.39
N ALA A 67 6.68 2.67 -9.20
CA ALA A 67 6.23 4.01 -8.82
C ALA A 67 5.48 4.06 -7.47
N PRO A 68 4.53 3.15 -7.15
CA PRO A 68 3.88 3.15 -5.84
C PRO A 68 4.88 2.94 -4.69
N ALA A 69 5.84 2.02 -4.83
CA ALA A 69 6.86 1.77 -3.82
C ALA A 69 7.82 2.95 -3.66
N ARG A 70 8.23 3.60 -4.76
CA ARG A 70 9.03 4.84 -4.74
C ARG A 70 8.31 5.94 -3.97
N MET A 71 7.02 6.16 -4.25
CA MET A 71 6.20 7.12 -3.52
C MET A 71 6.09 6.78 -2.04
N MET A 72 5.89 5.51 -1.68
CA MET A 72 5.82 5.07 -0.28
C MET A 72 7.12 5.35 0.49
N LEU A 73 8.27 5.05 -0.13
CA LEU A 73 9.59 5.30 0.44
C LEU A 73 9.86 6.81 0.59
N ALA A 74 9.58 7.58 -0.45
CA ALA A 74 9.72 9.05 -0.45
C ALA A 74 8.81 9.71 0.59
N TYR A 75 7.53 9.34 0.64
CA TYR A 75 6.55 9.87 1.59
C TYR A 75 7.01 9.69 3.06
N ARG A 76 7.77 8.64 3.33
CA ARG A 76 8.29 8.33 4.67
C ARG A 76 9.73 8.74 4.88
N GLY A 77 10.35 9.43 3.90
CA GLY A 77 11.75 9.82 3.94
C GLY A 77 12.70 8.64 4.15
N ALA A 78 12.29 7.44 3.74
CA ALA A 78 13.08 6.23 3.87
C ALA A 78 14.16 6.25 2.78
N ALA A 79 15.42 6.12 3.18
CA ALA A 79 16.51 6.09 2.22
C ALA A 79 16.57 4.72 1.52
N PHE A 80 16.70 4.75 0.20
CA PHE A 80 16.78 3.56 -0.62
C PHE A 80 17.67 3.79 -1.84
N GLU A 81 18.22 2.71 -2.37
CA GLU A 81 18.80 2.64 -3.70
C GLU A 81 17.69 2.28 -4.71
N ASP A 82 17.51 3.08 -5.76
CA ASP A 82 16.64 2.76 -6.90
C ASP A 82 17.46 2.04 -7.98
N ARG A 83 17.43 0.71 -7.97
CA ARG A 83 18.18 -0.13 -8.89
C ARG A 83 17.37 -0.33 -10.16
N THR A 84 17.71 0.43 -11.20
CA THR A 84 16.98 0.40 -12.48
C THR A 84 17.63 -0.52 -13.51
N TYR A 85 16.79 -1.24 -14.27
CA TYR A 85 17.21 -2.08 -15.39
C TYR A 85 16.62 -1.56 -16.70
N SER A 86 17.47 -1.36 -17.70
CA SER A 86 17.05 -0.90 -19.02
C SER A 86 17.03 -2.07 -20.01
N LEU A 87 15.99 -2.14 -20.86
CA LEU A 87 15.98 -3.08 -21.98
C LEU A 87 16.97 -2.62 -23.06
N GLN A 88 17.77 -3.56 -23.53
CA GLN A 88 18.78 -3.36 -24.57
C GLN A 88 18.41 -4.19 -25.81
N PRO A 89 18.57 -3.67 -27.03
CA PRO A 89 18.41 -4.48 -28.24
C PRO A 89 19.39 -5.66 -28.25
N GLN A 90 18.95 -6.81 -28.75
CA GLN A 90 19.81 -7.99 -28.93
C GLN A 90 20.18 -8.19 -30.41
N GLU A 91 21.35 -8.80 -30.64
CA GLU A 91 21.71 -9.32 -31.97
C GLU A 91 20.68 -10.37 -32.41
N GLY A 92 20.17 -10.25 -33.64
CA GLY A 92 19.08 -11.10 -34.16
C GLY A 92 17.66 -10.58 -33.84
N GLY A 93 17.54 -9.43 -33.19
CA GLY A 93 16.27 -8.81 -32.85
C GLY A 93 15.76 -9.15 -31.45
N GLY A 94 14.80 -8.38 -30.95
CA GLY A 94 14.26 -8.52 -29.60
C GLY A 94 14.97 -7.65 -28.55
N TRP A 95 14.64 -7.90 -27.28
CA TRP A 95 15.07 -7.10 -26.13
C TRP A 95 15.65 -8.00 -25.03
N GLY A 96 16.83 -7.63 -24.53
CA GLY A 96 17.49 -8.26 -23.39
C GLY A 96 17.67 -7.31 -22.22
N ALA A 97 17.97 -7.86 -21.05
CA ALA A 97 18.41 -7.09 -19.88
C ALA A 97 19.46 -7.88 -19.08
N PRO A 98 20.71 -7.98 -19.56
CA PRO A 98 21.75 -8.79 -18.93
C PRO A 98 22.01 -8.42 -17.46
N ALA A 99 21.97 -7.12 -17.15
CA ALA A 99 22.11 -6.62 -15.78
C ALA A 99 21.06 -7.22 -14.82
N TRP A 100 19.85 -7.49 -15.30
CA TRP A 100 18.83 -8.19 -14.51
C TRP A 100 19.02 -9.70 -14.57
N PHE A 101 18.95 -10.29 -15.77
CA PHE A 101 18.83 -11.74 -15.94
C PHE A 101 20.11 -12.50 -15.58
N ASP A 102 21.28 -11.92 -15.87
CA ASP A 102 22.56 -12.60 -15.78
C ASP A 102 23.35 -12.16 -14.53
N THR A 103 23.11 -10.94 -14.04
CA THR A 103 23.86 -10.37 -12.89
C THR A 103 23.05 -10.39 -11.59
N ASP A 104 21.95 -9.63 -11.49
CA ASP A 104 21.31 -9.39 -10.19
C ASP A 104 20.28 -10.47 -9.80
N ARG A 105 19.54 -11.03 -10.77
CA ARG A 105 18.50 -12.04 -10.51
C ARG A 105 19.05 -13.34 -9.91
N PRO A 106 20.16 -13.94 -10.40
CA PRO A 106 20.65 -15.22 -9.88
C PRO A 106 20.90 -15.25 -8.36
N PRO A 107 21.71 -14.34 -7.77
CA PRO A 107 21.93 -14.35 -6.32
C PRO A 107 20.68 -13.96 -5.52
N LEU A 108 19.79 -13.11 -6.05
CA LEU A 108 18.51 -12.80 -5.39
C LEU A 108 17.58 -14.02 -5.36
N ARG A 109 17.66 -14.91 -6.36
CA ARG A 109 16.85 -16.12 -6.44
C ARG A 109 17.20 -17.14 -5.36
N GLU A 110 18.46 -17.16 -4.92
CA GLU A 110 18.92 -17.99 -3.79
C GLU A 110 18.26 -17.57 -2.46
N ARG A 111 17.91 -16.28 -2.34
CA ARG A 111 17.25 -15.70 -1.16
C ARG A 111 15.73 -15.68 -1.26
N ASN A 112 15.19 -15.67 -2.49
CA ASN A 112 13.76 -15.71 -2.77
C ASN A 112 13.49 -16.43 -4.10
N ALA A 113 12.97 -17.65 -4.04
CA ALA A 113 12.68 -18.47 -5.22
C ALA A 113 11.67 -17.83 -6.20
N PHE A 114 10.83 -16.90 -5.72
CA PHE A 114 9.84 -16.16 -6.51
C PHE A 114 10.36 -14.80 -7.02
N ILE A 115 11.68 -14.57 -6.98
CA ILE A 115 12.25 -13.29 -7.37
C ILE A 115 11.87 -12.90 -8.81
N ASN A 116 11.33 -11.69 -8.92
CA ASN A 116 10.96 -11.02 -10.16
C ASN A 116 10.97 -9.50 -9.92
N LEU A 117 10.75 -8.72 -10.96
CA LEU A 117 10.64 -7.27 -10.87
C LEU A 117 9.17 -6.85 -10.66
N PRO A 118 8.85 -5.93 -9.72
CA PRO A 118 9.77 -5.30 -8.78
C PRO A 118 10.18 -6.20 -7.62
N TYR A 119 11.38 -5.97 -7.10
CA TYR A 119 11.84 -6.55 -5.84
C TYR A 119 12.27 -5.46 -4.84
N LEU A 120 12.25 -5.80 -3.56
CA LEU A 120 12.80 -5.00 -2.48
C LEU A 120 13.75 -5.84 -1.63
N VAL A 121 14.94 -5.32 -1.35
CA VAL A 121 15.84 -5.82 -0.30
C VAL A 121 15.74 -4.89 0.90
N ASP A 122 15.37 -5.43 2.06
CA ASP A 122 15.48 -4.74 3.35
C ASP A 122 16.83 -5.13 3.96
N HIS A 123 17.79 -4.20 3.96
CA HIS A 123 19.15 -4.45 4.43
C HIS A 123 19.23 -4.52 5.96
N GLU A 124 18.24 -3.99 6.68
CA GLU A 124 18.17 -4.09 8.14
C GLU A 124 17.78 -5.52 8.57
N SER A 125 16.80 -6.12 7.90
CA SER A 125 16.31 -7.46 8.25
C SER A 125 16.86 -8.60 7.39
N GLY A 126 17.52 -8.30 6.28
CA GLY A 126 17.99 -9.28 5.31
C GLY A 126 16.86 -9.89 4.45
N ILE A 127 15.63 -9.42 4.56
CA ILE A 127 14.47 -9.94 3.84
C ILE A 127 14.49 -9.46 2.37
N VAL A 128 14.22 -10.38 1.44
CA VAL A 128 14.03 -10.08 0.01
C VAL A 128 12.58 -10.36 -0.39
N VAL A 129 11.87 -9.35 -0.86
CA VAL A 129 10.46 -9.44 -1.28
C VAL A 129 10.34 -9.18 -2.77
N SER A 130 9.49 -9.95 -3.44
CA SER A 130 9.08 -9.81 -4.84
C SER A 130 7.55 -9.87 -4.91
N GLN A 131 6.98 -9.71 -6.10
CA GLN A 131 5.54 -9.52 -6.35
C GLN A 131 5.05 -8.16 -5.84
N SER A 132 4.64 -7.29 -6.76
CA SER A 132 4.34 -5.88 -6.45
C SER A 132 3.38 -5.71 -5.27
N THR A 133 2.27 -6.45 -5.24
CA THR A 133 1.29 -6.36 -4.15
C THR A 133 1.85 -6.82 -2.80
N ALA A 134 2.67 -7.88 -2.78
CA ALA A 134 3.33 -8.35 -1.55
C ALA A 134 4.39 -7.36 -1.07
N LEU A 135 5.13 -6.76 -2.01
CA LEU A 135 6.09 -5.69 -1.76
C LEU A 135 5.42 -4.46 -1.16
N TYR A 136 4.29 -4.01 -1.71
CA TYR A 136 3.53 -2.87 -1.16
C TYR A 136 3.03 -3.16 0.24
N GLN A 137 2.49 -4.36 0.50
CA GLN A 137 2.08 -4.73 1.86
C GLN A 137 3.26 -4.81 2.83
N PHE A 138 4.41 -5.33 2.39
CA PHE A 138 5.62 -5.41 3.21
C PHE A 138 6.13 -4.01 3.59
N LEU A 139 6.31 -3.12 2.60
CA LEU A 139 6.64 -1.71 2.85
C LEU A 139 5.59 -1.04 3.71
N GLY A 140 4.32 -1.32 3.45
CA GLY A 140 3.20 -0.79 4.23
C GLY A 140 3.35 -1.13 5.71
N ARG A 141 3.64 -2.39 6.05
CA ARG A 141 3.87 -2.79 7.46
C ARG A 141 5.12 -2.15 8.04
N LYS A 142 6.23 -2.14 7.28
CA LYS A 142 7.51 -1.57 7.75
C LYS A 142 7.46 -0.08 7.99
N LEU A 143 6.72 0.62 7.15
CA LEU A 143 6.60 2.06 7.20
C LEU A 143 5.35 2.51 7.98
N GLY A 144 4.40 1.64 8.31
CA GLY A 144 3.15 2.04 8.95
C GLY A 144 2.23 2.80 7.99
N LEU A 145 1.97 2.20 6.84
CA LEU A 145 1.06 2.64 5.77
C LEU A 145 -0.02 1.56 5.48
N MET A 146 -0.40 0.76 6.47
CA MET A 146 -1.46 -0.26 6.36
C MET A 146 -2.71 0.12 7.17
N GLY A 147 -2.91 1.41 7.45
CA GLY A 147 -3.92 1.88 8.39
C GLY A 147 -3.56 1.63 9.87
N GLU A 148 -4.32 2.26 10.76
CA GLU A 148 -4.12 2.23 12.21
C GLU A 148 -4.94 1.14 12.92
N ASN A 149 -6.01 0.68 12.28
CA ASN A 149 -6.89 -0.36 12.81
C ASN A 149 -7.27 -1.37 11.71
N GLU A 150 -8.01 -2.41 12.10
CA GLU A 150 -8.34 -3.54 11.23
C GLU A 150 -9.21 -3.14 10.03
N ALA A 151 -10.15 -2.22 10.23
CA ALA A 151 -11.00 -1.75 9.13
C ALA A 151 -10.17 -0.99 8.09
N GLU A 152 -9.25 -0.13 8.52
CA GLU A 152 -8.37 0.59 7.60
C GLU A 152 -7.39 -0.33 6.87
N ARG A 153 -6.94 -1.39 7.55
CA ARG A 153 -6.08 -2.41 6.95
C ARG A 153 -6.79 -3.20 5.88
N ALA A 154 -8.00 -3.69 6.18
CA ALA A 154 -8.83 -4.41 5.22
C ALA A 154 -9.13 -3.54 3.99
N ALA A 155 -9.49 -2.26 4.20
CA ALA A 155 -9.70 -1.31 3.10
C ALA A 155 -8.41 -1.10 2.28
N THR A 156 -7.25 -0.98 2.92
CA THR A 156 -5.95 -0.87 2.23
C THR A 156 -5.66 -2.09 1.36
N GLU A 157 -5.89 -3.29 1.88
CA GLU A 157 -5.65 -4.55 1.16
C GLU A 157 -6.61 -4.72 -0.02
N GLN A 158 -7.89 -4.39 0.16
CA GLN A 158 -8.87 -4.36 -0.94
C GLN A 158 -8.50 -3.35 -2.01
N THR A 159 -8.02 -2.17 -1.61
CA THR A 159 -7.56 -1.13 -2.54
C THR A 159 -6.37 -1.60 -3.36
N LEU A 160 -5.40 -2.26 -2.73
CA LEU A 160 -4.25 -2.85 -3.44
C LEU A 160 -4.68 -3.91 -4.45
N ALA A 161 -5.66 -4.75 -4.11
CA ALA A 161 -6.20 -5.76 -5.02
C ALA A 161 -6.92 -5.11 -6.21
N GLN A 162 -7.82 -4.16 -5.96
CA GLN A 162 -8.56 -3.48 -7.01
C GLN A 162 -7.65 -2.66 -7.95
N ALA A 163 -6.63 -1.99 -7.39
CA ALA A 163 -5.62 -1.28 -8.16
C ALA A 163 -4.85 -2.24 -9.09
N PHE A 164 -4.57 -3.45 -8.63
CA PHE A 164 -3.90 -4.46 -9.44
C PHE A 164 -4.77 -4.98 -10.59
N ASP A 165 -6.08 -5.16 -10.36
CA ASP A 165 -7.03 -5.52 -11.41
C ASP A 165 -7.10 -4.45 -12.49
N LEU A 166 -7.26 -3.18 -12.09
CA LEU A 166 -7.24 -2.04 -13.01
C LEU A 166 -5.93 -1.97 -13.80
N ARG A 167 -4.79 -2.17 -13.13
CA ARG A 167 -3.48 -2.22 -13.77
C ARG A 167 -3.43 -3.29 -14.85
N ASN A 168 -3.98 -4.47 -14.59
CA ASN A 168 -3.98 -5.57 -15.55
C ASN A 168 -4.98 -5.36 -16.69
N GLU A 169 -6.07 -4.64 -16.48
CA GLU A 169 -6.93 -4.16 -17.56
C GLU A 169 -6.17 -3.19 -18.48
N CYS A 170 -5.50 -2.19 -17.90
CA CYS A 170 -4.66 -1.25 -18.64
C CYS A 170 -3.58 -1.97 -19.48
N VAL A 171 -2.92 -2.99 -18.92
CA VAL A 171 -1.91 -3.80 -19.64
C VAL A 171 -2.46 -4.45 -20.90
N ARG A 172 -3.72 -4.93 -20.90
CA ARG A 172 -4.36 -5.52 -22.09
C ARG A 172 -4.55 -4.51 -23.22
N VAL A 173 -4.63 -3.24 -22.88
CA VAL A 173 -4.79 -2.14 -23.84
C VAL A 173 -3.44 -1.69 -24.37
N VAL A 174 -2.46 -1.48 -23.48
CA VAL A 174 -1.20 -0.81 -23.86
C VAL A 174 -0.13 -1.76 -24.41
N TYR A 175 -0.19 -3.07 -24.12
CA TYR A 175 0.82 -4.02 -24.60
C TYR A 175 0.33 -4.87 -25.77
N PRO A 176 1.12 -5.01 -26.85
CA PRO A 176 0.74 -5.78 -28.03
C PRO A 176 0.55 -7.27 -27.73
N PHE A 177 1.39 -7.85 -26.86
CA PHE A 177 1.29 -9.26 -26.47
C PHE A 177 -0.01 -9.57 -25.71
N ALA A 178 -0.69 -8.56 -25.17
CA ALA A 178 -1.87 -8.72 -24.33
C ALA A 178 -3.20 -8.60 -25.11
N GLY A 179 -3.12 -8.41 -26.43
CA GLY A 179 -4.27 -8.55 -27.34
C GLY A 179 -4.66 -7.29 -28.12
N THR A 180 -3.95 -6.18 -27.95
CA THR A 180 -4.23 -4.93 -28.70
C THR A 180 -3.14 -4.67 -29.74
N SER A 181 -3.49 -4.72 -31.02
CA SER A 181 -2.57 -4.34 -32.10
C SER A 181 -2.39 -2.81 -32.16
N ALA A 182 -1.34 -2.34 -32.82
CA ALA A 182 -1.07 -0.91 -32.97
C ALA A 182 -2.23 -0.17 -33.65
N GLU A 183 -2.84 -0.78 -34.65
CA GLU A 183 -3.96 -0.21 -35.42
C GLU A 183 -5.23 -0.08 -34.56
N ARG A 184 -5.40 -0.97 -33.58
CA ARG A 184 -6.58 -0.99 -32.68
C ARG A 184 -6.37 -0.18 -31.41
N PHE A 185 -5.14 0.24 -31.13
CA PHE A 185 -4.78 0.86 -29.86
C PHE A 185 -5.63 2.09 -29.51
N SER A 186 -5.79 3.04 -30.44
CA SER A 186 -6.55 4.26 -30.18
C SER A 186 -8.01 3.98 -29.78
N ALA A 187 -8.68 3.07 -30.51
CA ALA A 187 -10.06 2.70 -30.22
C ALA A 187 -10.18 1.92 -28.88
N ALA A 188 -9.23 1.02 -28.61
CA ALA A 188 -9.19 0.25 -27.37
C ALA A 188 -8.95 1.17 -26.16
N LEU A 189 -8.03 2.13 -26.27
CA LEU A 189 -7.74 3.11 -25.23
C LEU A 189 -8.96 4.00 -24.94
N ALA A 190 -9.60 4.53 -25.98
CA ALA A 190 -10.78 5.36 -25.81
C ALA A 190 -11.94 4.58 -25.15
N LYS A 191 -12.10 3.29 -25.49
CA LYS A 191 -13.06 2.40 -24.82
C LYS A 191 -12.72 2.18 -23.35
N HIS A 192 -11.44 1.89 -23.05
CA HIS A 192 -10.96 1.67 -21.68
C HIS A 192 -11.19 2.87 -20.78
N LEU A 193 -10.80 4.07 -21.24
CA LEU A 193 -10.98 5.31 -20.48
C LEU A 193 -12.47 5.62 -20.22
N ARG A 194 -13.36 5.35 -21.18
CA ARG A 194 -14.81 5.53 -20.99
C ARG A 194 -15.46 4.46 -20.12
N ALA A 195 -14.93 3.24 -20.09
CA ALA A 195 -15.53 2.12 -19.36
C ALA A 195 -15.53 2.34 -17.84
N GLY A 196 -14.78 3.33 -17.34
CA GLY A 196 -14.98 3.80 -15.97
C GLY A 196 -14.45 2.86 -14.90
N GLY A 197 -13.78 1.74 -15.25
CA GLY A 197 -13.44 0.67 -14.30
C GLY A 197 -12.59 1.13 -13.10
N ALA A 198 -11.71 2.12 -13.31
CA ALA A 198 -10.96 2.76 -12.23
C ALA A 198 -11.79 3.73 -11.37
N PHE A 199 -12.87 4.25 -11.96
CA PHE A 199 -13.54 5.47 -11.52
C PHE A 199 -14.91 5.21 -10.86
N SER A 200 -15.38 3.96 -10.91
CA SER A 200 -16.62 3.47 -10.30
C SER A 200 -16.49 3.07 -8.82
N TYR A 201 -15.30 3.13 -8.22
CA TYR A 201 -15.05 2.66 -6.84
C TYR A 201 -14.58 3.77 -5.87
N PRO A 202 -15.34 4.88 -5.69
CA PRO A 202 -14.96 5.98 -4.81
C PRO A 202 -14.83 5.60 -3.32
N VAL A 203 -15.27 4.40 -2.91
CA VAL A 203 -15.29 3.90 -1.53
C VAL A 203 -13.89 3.63 -0.95
N LEU A 204 -12.84 3.63 -1.77
CA LEU A 204 -11.50 3.16 -1.38
C LEU A 204 -10.48 4.29 -1.13
N LEU A 205 -10.91 5.55 -1.13
CA LEU A 205 -10.00 6.70 -1.08
C LEU A 205 -9.70 7.09 0.36
N LEU A 206 -8.43 6.90 0.78
CA LEU A 206 -7.93 7.05 2.14
C LEU A 206 -8.71 6.20 3.14
N ALA A 207 -8.14 5.03 3.47
CA ALA A 207 -8.67 4.18 4.53
C ALA A 207 -8.69 4.86 5.92
N GLY A 208 -8.09 6.04 6.08
CA GLY A 208 -8.07 6.84 7.31
C GLY A 208 -7.63 8.29 7.06
N SER A 209 -7.09 8.97 8.08
CA SER A 209 -6.64 10.37 7.97
C SER A 209 -5.30 10.56 7.23
N ARG A 210 -4.60 9.46 6.94
CA ARG A 210 -3.27 9.44 6.30
C ARG A 210 -3.26 8.48 5.11
N PRO A 211 -2.46 8.76 4.06
CA PRO A 211 -2.27 7.84 2.95
C PRO A 211 -1.78 6.45 3.41
N THR A 212 -2.33 5.41 2.79
CA THR A 212 -1.92 4.01 2.94
C THR A 212 -1.28 3.49 1.65
N ALA A 213 -0.73 2.27 1.70
CA ALA A 213 -0.12 1.62 0.54
C ALA A 213 -1.06 1.56 -0.69
N GLY A 214 -2.35 1.37 -0.44
CA GLY A 214 -3.38 1.33 -1.49
C GLY A 214 -3.52 2.66 -2.23
N ASP A 215 -3.46 3.78 -1.51
CA ASP A 215 -3.61 5.11 -2.08
C ASP A 215 -2.52 5.44 -3.10
N PHE A 216 -1.26 5.05 -2.83
CA PHE A 216 -0.16 5.26 -3.76
C PHE A 216 -0.33 4.46 -5.06
N HIS A 217 -0.85 3.23 -4.98
CA HIS A 217 -1.06 2.40 -6.17
C HIS A 217 -2.24 2.92 -7.01
N ILE A 218 -3.35 3.29 -6.37
CA ILE A 218 -4.47 3.93 -7.07
C ILE A 218 -4.06 5.26 -7.68
N TRP A 219 -3.33 6.10 -6.95
CA TRP A 219 -2.86 7.38 -7.48
C TRP A 219 -2.02 7.20 -8.75
N GLU A 220 -1.07 6.24 -8.74
CA GLU A 220 -0.27 5.92 -9.92
C GLU A 220 -1.17 5.53 -11.10
N MET A 221 -2.18 4.69 -10.86
CA MET A 221 -3.11 4.32 -11.92
C MET A 221 -3.90 5.52 -12.43
N LEU A 222 -4.47 6.36 -11.57
CA LEU A 222 -5.20 7.56 -11.99
C LEU A 222 -4.32 8.48 -12.84
N ASP A 223 -3.07 8.70 -12.42
CA ASP A 223 -2.11 9.56 -13.11
C ASP A 223 -1.76 9.02 -14.50
N GLN A 224 -1.52 7.71 -14.62
CA GLN A 224 -1.29 7.08 -15.93
C GLN A 224 -2.50 7.25 -16.87
N HIS A 225 -3.73 7.19 -16.36
CA HIS A 225 -4.93 7.36 -17.18
C HIS A 225 -5.11 8.81 -17.65
N GLU A 226 -4.76 9.80 -16.81
CA GLU A 226 -4.70 11.21 -17.23
C GLU A 226 -3.68 11.42 -18.35
N LEU A 227 -2.47 10.86 -18.21
CA LEU A 227 -1.43 10.96 -19.23
C LEU A 227 -1.85 10.28 -20.54
N MET A 228 -2.47 9.10 -20.46
CA MET A 228 -3.00 8.41 -21.63
C MET A 228 -4.09 9.23 -22.34
N ALA A 229 -5.05 9.76 -21.59
CA ALA A 229 -6.13 10.59 -22.15
C ALA A 229 -5.56 11.83 -22.84
N SER A 230 -4.64 12.54 -22.18
CA SER A 230 -3.94 13.70 -22.72
C SER A 230 -3.19 13.35 -24.02
N SER A 231 -2.42 12.26 -24.04
CA SER A 231 -1.68 11.82 -25.23
C SER A 231 -2.57 11.47 -26.43
N ALA A 232 -3.82 11.06 -26.16
CA ALA A 232 -4.80 10.69 -27.18
C ALA A 232 -5.74 11.84 -27.56
N GLY A 233 -5.58 13.04 -26.99
CA GLY A 233 -6.50 14.17 -27.20
C GLY A 233 -7.92 13.91 -26.67
N LEU A 234 -8.04 13.06 -25.63
CA LEU A 234 -9.31 12.72 -25.00
C LEU A 234 -9.52 13.56 -23.71
N PRO A 235 -10.77 13.78 -23.28
CA PRO A 235 -11.06 14.43 -22.01
C PRO A 235 -10.44 13.69 -20.82
N SER A 236 -10.15 14.43 -19.75
CA SER A 236 -9.70 13.86 -18.49
C SER A 236 -10.70 12.80 -18.01
N PRO A 237 -10.24 11.58 -17.68
CA PRO A 237 -11.14 10.56 -17.16
C PRO A 237 -11.58 10.86 -15.71
N LEU A 238 -10.97 11.84 -15.05
CA LEU A 238 -11.35 12.32 -13.72
C LEU A 238 -12.40 13.43 -13.75
N GLU A 239 -12.73 13.99 -14.91
CA GLU A 239 -13.64 15.14 -15.03
C GLU A 239 -15.02 14.84 -14.42
N ALA A 240 -15.57 13.65 -14.68
CA ALA A 240 -16.85 13.20 -14.13
C ALA A 240 -16.77 12.68 -12.69
N HIS A 241 -15.57 12.66 -12.09
CA HIS A 241 -15.31 12.03 -10.79
C HIS A 241 -14.62 13.00 -9.81
N PRO A 242 -15.36 13.99 -9.29
CA PRO A 242 -14.78 15.06 -8.47
C PRO A 242 -14.04 14.55 -7.23
N THR A 243 -14.50 13.46 -6.60
CA THR A 243 -13.82 12.84 -5.45
C THR A 243 -12.45 12.27 -5.83
N LEU A 244 -12.35 11.60 -6.99
CA LEU A 244 -11.10 11.04 -7.49
C LEU A 244 -10.14 12.13 -7.95
N ARG A 245 -10.66 13.17 -8.62
CA ARG A 245 -9.89 14.36 -8.97
C ARG A 245 -9.31 15.05 -7.75
N ALA A 246 -10.11 15.23 -6.70
CA ALA A 246 -9.66 15.83 -5.45
C ALA A 246 -8.62 14.94 -4.73
N PHE A 247 -8.82 13.62 -4.75
CA PHE A 247 -7.84 12.66 -4.21
C PHE A 247 -6.51 12.72 -4.97
N HIS A 248 -6.53 12.68 -6.31
CA HIS A 248 -5.34 12.75 -7.17
C HIS A 248 -4.58 14.06 -6.91
N ALA A 249 -5.27 15.20 -6.90
CA ALA A 249 -4.67 16.50 -6.62
C ALA A 249 -4.08 16.56 -5.20
N ARG A 250 -4.78 16.03 -4.18
CA ARG A 250 -4.33 16.04 -2.79
C ARG A 250 -3.05 15.25 -2.59
N LEU A 251 -2.95 14.03 -3.15
CA LEU A 251 -1.73 13.23 -3.02
C LEU A 251 -0.56 13.91 -3.76
N ARG A 252 -0.80 14.46 -4.96
CA ARG A 252 0.22 15.19 -5.73
C ARG A 252 0.78 16.41 -4.99
N ALA A 253 -0.03 17.04 -4.15
CA ALA A 253 0.33 18.23 -3.37
C ALA A 253 0.98 17.93 -2.01
N LEU A 254 1.11 16.65 -1.60
CA LEU A 254 1.71 16.31 -0.31
C LEU A 254 3.18 16.77 -0.26
N PRO A 255 3.59 17.58 0.74
CA PRO A 255 4.97 18.07 0.84
C PRO A 255 6.01 16.94 0.83
N GLN A 256 5.70 15.81 1.46
CA GLN A 256 6.59 14.65 1.57
C GLN A 256 6.85 13.96 0.23
N LEU A 257 5.99 14.18 -0.78
CA LEU A 257 6.13 13.60 -2.11
C LEU A 257 6.77 14.56 -3.12
N GLN A 258 6.97 15.85 -2.80
CA GLN A 258 7.52 16.78 -3.78
C GLN A 258 8.92 16.37 -4.23
N LEU A 259 9.78 15.91 -3.31
CA LEU A 259 11.09 15.36 -3.69
C LEU A 259 11.00 14.18 -4.67
N TYR A 260 9.96 13.36 -4.59
CA TYR A 260 9.74 12.29 -5.56
C TYR A 260 9.26 12.86 -6.89
N PHE A 261 8.24 13.73 -6.87
CA PHE A 261 7.69 14.31 -8.09
C PHE A 261 8.66 15.21 -8.85
N ASP A 262 9.66 15.76 -8.17
CA ASP A 262 10.75 16.55 -8.77
C ASP A 262 11.93 15.66 -9.24
N SER A 263 11.92 14.36 -8.91
CA SER A 263 13.00 13.42 -9.27
C SER A 263 12.85 12.89 -10.69
N GLU A 264 13.95 12.39 -11.26
CA GLU A 264 13.93 11.69 -12.56
C GLU A 264 12.99 10.48 -12.54
N ALA A 265 12.89 9.78 -11.41
CA ALA A 265 12.08 8.56 -11.27
C ALA A 265 10.58 8.79 -11.49
N ALA A 266 10.06 9.98 -11.17
CA ALA A 266 8.67 10.36 -11.42
C ALA A 266 8.38 10.69 -12.89
N HIS A 267 9.43 11.01 -13.67
CA HIS A 267 9.36 11.38 -15.07
C HIS A 267 9.76 10.25 -16.03
N LEU A 268 10.07 9.07 -15.48
CA LEU A 268 10.27 7.87 -16.28
C LEU A 268 9.01 7.53 -17.09
N PRO A 269 9.15 6.85 -18.25
CA PRO A 269 8.00 6.32 -18.98
C PRO A 269 7.12 5.47 -18.06
N CYS A 270 5.80 5.52 -18.22
CA CYS A 270 4.85 4.63 -17.55
C CYS A 270 5.10 3.15 -17.88
N ASN A 271 5.39 2.84 -19.15
CA ASN A 271 5.55 1.49 -19.66
C ASN A 271 6.86 1.29 -20.43
N ASN A 272 7.20 0.02 -20.67
CA ASN A 272 8.43 -0.36 -21.34
C ASN A 272 8.34 -0.10 -22.86
N ARG A 273 9.49 -0.16 -23.54
CA ARG A 273 9.69 0.18 -24.96
C ARG A 273 8.80 -0.57 -25.95
N MET A 274 8.20 -1.68 -25.53
CA MET A 274 7.30 -2.53 -26.33
C MET A 274 5.83 -2.09 -26.27
N ALA A 275 5.47 -1.15 -25.38
CA ALA A 275 4.09 -0.70 -25.23
C ALA A 275 3.72 0.38 -26.26
N HIS A 276 2.43 0.42 -26.60
CA HIS A 276 1.85 1.45 -27.47
C HIS A 276 1.82 2.83 -26.80
N PHE A 277 1.71 2.87 -25.47
CA PHE A 277 1.83 4.06 -24.65
C PHE A 277 3.01 3.91 -23.70
N ARG A 278 3.98 4.81 -23.81
CA ARG A 278 5.22 4.78 -23.03
C ARG A 278 5.12 5.69 -21.84
#